data_AF-A0A933SRF3-F1
#
_entry.id   AF-A0A933SRF3-F1
#
_cell.length_a   1.000
_cell.length_b   1.000
_cell.length_c   1.000
_cell.angle_alpha   90.00
_cell.angle_beta   90.00
_cell.angle_gamma   90.00
#
_symmetry.space_group_name_H-M   'P 1'
#
loop_
_entity.id
_entity.type
_entity.pdbx_description
1 polymer ?
#
loop_
_entity_poly.entity_id
_entity_poly.type
_entity_poly.pdbx_seq_one_letter_code
_entity_poly.pdbx_strand_id
1 'polypeptide(L)'
;MNKEIVLQPGRCIADKTPTDDIVIHSVGVGIALLLYDEKNRVGGAGLFTISMPPQDTSKADTFPGAGLPNLLKKMKELGADTASLSVKMIGGADLHNAPTILSFGRKNRDATVAALKEVGLTLAKEDTGGSHKRSVKFSIGTGKVALQTVTY
;
A
#
# COMPACT_ATOMS: atom_id res chain seq x y z
N MET A 1 -19.68 0.37 16.31
CA MET A 1 -18.91 -0.88 16.09
C MET A 1 -17.74 -0.51 15.19
N ASN A 2 -16.49 -0.76 15.61
CA ASN A 2 -15.33 -0.52 14.75
C ASN A 2 -15.34 -1.60 13.66
N LYS A 3 -15.30 -1.18 12.40
CA LYS A 3 -15.30 -2.10 11.27
C LYS A 3 -13.87 -2.33 10.81
N GLU A 4 -13.44 -3.59 10.78
CA GLU A 4 -12.15 -3.97 10.20
C GLU A 4 -12.35 -4.37 8.75
N ILE A 5 -11.69 -3.63 7.85
CA ILE A 5 -11.78 -3.83 6.41
C ILE A 5 -10.50 -4.53 5.96
N VAL A 6 -10.63 -5.81 5.58
CA VAL A 6 -9.49 -6.60 5.12
C VAL A 6 -9.19 -6.28 3.65
N LEU A 7 -7.99 -5.78 3.39
CA LEU A 7 -7.51 -5.50 2.04
C LEU A 7 -6.95 -6.78 1.41
N GLN A 8 -7.53 -7.17 0.28
CA GLN A 8 -7.05 -8.29 -0.54
C GLN A 8 -6.00 -7.81 -1.56
N PRO A 9 -5.08 -8.68 -2.00
CA PRO A 9 -4.15 -8.37 -3.09
C PRO A 9 -4.89 -7.90 -4.36
N GLY A 10 -4.37 -6.87 -5.01
CA GLY A 10 -5.00 -6.31 -6.22
C GLY A 10 -6.28 -5.51 -5.97
N ARG A 11 -6.59 -5.17 -4.72
CA ARG A 11 -7.64 -4.21 -4.37
C ARG A 11 -7.02 -2.92 -3.85
N CYS A 12 -7.73 -1.83 -4.11
CA CYS A 12 -7.49 -0.52 -3.53
C CYS A 12 -8.76 -0.11 -2.77
N ILE A 13 -8.61 0.29 -1.52
CA ILE A 13 -9.69 0.72 -0.63
C ILE A 13 -9.40 2.14 -0.19
N ALA A 14 -10.42 2.98 -0.15
CA ALA A 14 -10.39 4.29 0.48
C ALA A 14 -11.58 4.40 1.42
N ASP A 15 -11.37 5.02 2.58
CA ASP A 15 -12.39 5.22 3.60
C ASP A 15 -12.17 6.57 4.31
N LYS A 16 -13.25 7.12 4.85
CA LYS A 16 -13.31 8.36 5.63
C LYS A 16 -13.94 8.16 7.02
N THR A 17 -14.35 6.93 7.33
CA THR A 17 -15.03 6.59 8.58
C THR A 17 -13.97 6.46 9.69
N PRO A 18 -13.98 7.32 10.71
CA PRO A 18 -12.89 7.39 11.68
C PRO A 18 -12.79 6.17 12.61
N THR A 19 -13.88 5.39 12.73
CA THR A 19 -13.94 4.16 13.53
C THR A 19 -13.42 2.92 12.79
N ASP A 20 -13.14 3.07 11.49
CA ASP A 20 -12.79 1.95 10.64
C ASP A 20 -11.28 1.78 10.57
N ASP A 21 -10.86 0.53 10.50
CA ASP A 21 -9.46 0.12 10.37
C ASP A 21 -9.29 -0.67 9.07
N ILE A 22 -8.29 -0.34 8.27
CA ILE A 22 -7.89 -1.17 7.14
C ILE A 22 -6.79 -2.14 7.60
N VAL A 23 -7.00 -3.43 7.38
CA VAL A 23 -6.06 -4.48 7.77
C VAL A 23 -5.53 -5.19 6.52
N ILE A 24 -4.21 -5.34 6.44
CA ILE A 24 -3.51 -6.06 5.38
C ILE A 24 -2.71 -7.17 6.02
N HIS A 25 -3.07 -8.42 5.75
CA HIS A 25 -2.40 -9.56 6.33
C HIS A 25 -1.21 -10.01 5.49
N SER A 26 -0.10 -10.33 6.16
CA SER A 26 1.02 -11.09 5.57
C SER A 26 1.60 -10.49 4.29
N VAL A 27 1.87 -9.18 4.28
CA VAL A 27 2.60 -8.48 3.24
C VAL A 27 4.01 -9.07 3.14
N GLY A 28 4.26 -9.81 2.06
CA GLY A 28 5.55 -10.41 1.74
C GLY A 28 6.30 -9.58 0.70
N VAL A 29 6.44 -10.14 -0.51
CA VAL A 29 7.17 -9.53 -1.63
C VAL A 29 6.48 -8.29 -2.21
N GLY A 30 5.15 -8.20 -2.11
CA GLY A 30 4.38 -7.04 -2.55
C GLY A 30 4.57 -5.82 -1.66
N ILE A 31 4.03 -4.69 -2.09
CA ILE A 31 4.11 -3.40 -1.40
C ILE A 31 2.72 -2.95 -0.99
N ALA A 32 2.49 -2.86 0.31
CA ALA A 32 1.36 -2.16 0.88
C ALA A 32 1.66 -0.65 0.90
N LEU A 33 0.86 0.12 0.19
CA LEU A 33 0.93 1.57 0.18
C LEU A 33 -0.26 2.12 0.96
N LEU A 34 0.03 2.97 1.94
CA LEU A 34 -0.95 3.65 2.77
C LEU A 34 -0.85 5.15 2.50
N LEU A 35 -1.98 5.75 2.18
CA LEU A 35 -2.14 7.17 1.93
C LEU A 35 -3.07 7.73 2.99
N TYR A 36 -2.72 8.88 3.56
CA TYR A 36 -3.56 9.52 4.54
C TYR A 36 -3.57 11.03 4.37
N ASP A 37 -4.78 11.58 4.25
CA ASP A 37 -5.04 13.01 4.33
C ASP A 37 -5.48 13.36 5.75
N GLU A 38 -4.62 14.05 6.49
CA GLU A 38 -4.88 14.46 7.86
C GLU A 38 -5.98 15.53 7.97
N LYS A 39 -6.08 16.42 6.97
CA LYS A 39 -7.04 17.53 6.99
C LYS A 39 -8.47 17.02 6.81
N ASN A 40 -8.68 16.19 5.79
CA ASN A 40 -10.01 15.66 5.47
C ASN A 40 -10.29 14.30 6.13
N ARG A 41 -9.32 13.74 6.88
CA ARG A 41 -9.39 12.44 7.56
C ARG A 41 -9.80 11.30 6.62
N VAL A 42 -9.20 11.29 5.44
CA VAL A 42 -9.42 10.23 4.43
C VAL A 42 -8.18 9.35 4.37
N GLY A 43 -8.38 8.06 4.55
CA GLY A 43 -7.34 7.05 4.40
C GLY A 43 -7.55 6.20 3.16
N GLY A 44 -6.45 5.85 2.51
CA GLY A 44 -6.42 4.93 1.39
C GLY A 44 -5.35 3.88 1.57
N ALA A 45 -5.62 2.65 1.13
CA ALA A 45 -4.66 1.57 1.15
C ALA A 45 -4.74 0.75 -0.14
N GLY A 46 -3.59 0.37 -0.67
CA GLY A 46 -3.45 -0.52 -1.83
C GLY A 46 -2.33 -1.54 -1.59
N LEU A 47 -2.52 -2.77 -2.07
CA LEU A 47 -1.49 -3.81 -2.05
C LEU A 47 -1.05 -4.11 -3.49
N PHE A 48 0.14 -3.64 -3.84
CA PHE A 48 0.68 -3.67 -5.19
C PHE A 48 1.79 -4.73 -5.36
N THR A 49 1.91 -5.30 -6.56
CA THR A 49 3.01 -6.19 -6.97
C THR A 49 3.17 -6.17 -8.49
N ILE A 50 4.41 -6.33 -8.96
CA ILE A 50 4.77 -6.49 -10.36
C ILE A 50 4.89 -7.96 -10.76
N SER A 51 4.71 -8.90 -9.82
CA SER A 51 4.97 -10.34 -10.03
C SER A 51 3.98 -11.04 -10.96
N MET A 52 3.00 -10.35 -11.54
CA MET A 52 2.09 -10.91 -12.54
C MET A 52 2.10 -10.09 -13.83
N PRO A 53 2.13 -10.76 -15.00
CA PRO A 53 2.20 -10.06 -16.28
C PRO A 53 0.96 -9.17 -16.48
N PRO A 54 1.14 -7.97 -17.06
CA PRO A 54 0.07 -6.98 -17.27
C PRO A 54 -1.05 -7.42 -18.22
N GLN A 55 -1.00 -8.65 -18.75
CA GLN A 55 -1.99 -9.19 -19.69
C GLN A 55 -3.32 -9.59 -19.03
N ASP A 56 -3.35 -9.73 -17.70
CA ASP A 56 -4.59 -9.92 -16.95
C ASP A 56 -5.17 -8.56 -16.53
N THR A 57 -5.93 -7.93 -17.42
CA THR A 57 -6.56 -6.62 -17.21
C THR A 57 -7.50 -6.60 -15.99
N SER A 58 -7.99 -7.77 -15.57
CA SER A 58 -8.81 -7.91 -14.35
C SER A 58 -8.05 -7.57 -13.06
N LYS A 59 -6.71 -7.49 -13.13
CA LYS A 59 -5.81 -7.24 -12.00
C LYS A 59 -4.93 -6.00 -12.20
N ALA A 60 -5.31 -5.08 -13.08
CA ALA A 60 -4.57 -3.84 -13.31
C ALA A 60 -4.29 -3.05 -12.01
N ASP A 61 -5.24 -3.06 -11.07
CA ASP A 61 -5.10 -2.43 -9.74
C ASP A 61 -3.99 -3.02 -8.86
N THR A 62 -3.45 -4.19 -9.24
CA THR A 62 -2.31 -4.83 -8.57
C THR A 62 -1.00 -4.17 -8.98
N PHE A 63 -0.92 -3.55 -10.16
CA PHE A 63 0.30 -2.91 -10.63
C PHE A 63 0.38 -1.47 -10.09
N PRO A 64 1.52 -1.03 -9.51
CA PRO A 64 1.63 0.32 -8.94
C PRO A 64 1.22 1.43 -9.92
N GLY A 65 1.64 1.34 -11.18
CA GLY A 65 1.35 2.38 -12.20
C GLY A 65 -0.13 2.53 -12.57
N ALA A 66 -0.95 1.48 -12.41
CA ALA A 66 -2.38 1.54 -12.70
C ALA A 66 -3.25 1.64 -11.42
N GLY A 67 -2.85 0.94 -10.36
CA GLY A 67 -3.57 0.91 -9.09
C GLY A 67 -3.44 2.20 -8.27
N LEU A 68 -2.28 2.88 -8.29
CA LEU A 68 -2.10 4.13 -7.55
C LEU A 68 -3.01 5.26 -8.07
N PRO A 69 -3.12 5.54 -9.38
CA PRO A 69 -4.10 6.49 -9.90
C PRO A 69 -5.54 6.16 -9.50
N ASN A 70 -5.91 4.88 -9.50
CA ASN A 70 -7.26 4.44 -9.09
C ASN A 70 -7.50 4.69 -7.59
N LEU A 71 -6.52 4.37 -6.74
CA LEU A 71 -6.58 4.67 -5.31
C LEU A 71 -6.75 6.17 -5.05
N LEU A 72 -5.96 7.01 -5.73
CA LEU A 72 -6.07 8.47 -5.62
C LEU A 72 -7.44 8.98 -6.08
N LYS A 73 -7.98 8.43 -7.16
CA LYS A 73 -9.34 8.76 -7.62
C LYS A 73 -10.38 8.46 -6.53
N LYS A 74 -10.35 7.26 -5.94
CA LYS A 74 -11.26 6.89 -4.85
C LYS A 74 -11.12 7.80 -3.63
N MET A 75 -9.89 8.17 -3.26
CA MET A 75 -9.66 9.11 -2.16
C MET A 75 -10.22 10.51 -2.47
N LYS A 76 -10.01 11.02 -3.70
CA LYS A 76 -10.60 12.29 -4.14
C LYS A 76 -12.12 12.28 -4.11
N GLU A 77 -12.75 11.18 -4.53
CA GLU A 77 -14.21 11.00 -4.47
C GLU A 77 -14.75 11.07 -3.03
N LEU A 78 -13.93 10.71 -2.04
CA LEU A 78 -14.25 10.85 -0.62
C LEU A 78 -13.90 12.22 -0.02
N GLY A 79 -13.31 13.13 -0.82
CA GLY A 79 -12.93 14.48 -0.42
C GLY A 79 -11.49 14.66 0.02
N ALA A 80 -10.59 13.70 -0.26
CA ALA A 80 -9.18 13.86 0.07
C ALA A 80 -8.49 14.93 -0.79
N ASP A 81 -7.65 15.73 -0.15
CA ASP A 81 -6.68 16.60 -0.80
C ASP A 81 -5.42 15.78 -1.14
N THR A 82 -5.26 15.47 -2.42
CA THR A 82 -4.10 14.70 -2.90
C THR A 82 -2.77 15.44 -2.73
N ALA A 83 -2.78 16.77 -2.56
CA ALA A 83 -1.56 17.54 -2.38
C ALA A 83 -0.99 17.41 -0.95
N SER A 84 -1.82 17.05 0.04
CA SER A 84 -1.41 16.91 1.45
C SER A 84 -1.38 15.46 1.94
N LEU A 85 -1.26 14.48 1.04
CA LEU A 85 -1.20 13.08 1.42
C LEU A 85 0.13 12.72 2.06
N SER A 86 0.05 12.14 3.25
CA SER A 86 1.16 11.38 3.81
C SER A 86 1.19 9.98 3.21
N VAL A 87 2.35 9.58 2.69
CA VAL A 87 2.53 8.28 2.02
C VAL A 87 3.42 7.38 2.86
N LYS A 88 2.92 6.20 3.23
CA LYS A 88 3.69 5.18 3.95
C LYS A 88 3.73 3.90 3.13
N MET A 89 4.91 3.29 3.03
CA MET A 89 5.14 2.09 2.23
C MET A 89 5.63 0.96 3.13
N ILE A 90 5.00 -0.21 3.07
CA ILE A 90 5.37 -1.39 3.86
C ILE A 90 5.46 -2.62 2.96
N GLY A 91 6.45 -3.49 3.14
CA GLY A 91 6.52 -4.78 2.44
C GLY A 91 7.82 -5.00 1.68
N GLY A 92 7.77 -5.55 0.47
CA GLY A 92 8.96 -5.76 -0.35
C GLY A 92 9.97 -6.74 0.26
N ALA A 93 9.50 -7.70 1.06
CA ALA A 93 10.36 -8.71 1.68
C ALA A 93 10.90 -9.69 0.63
N ASP A 94 12.17 -10.04 0.74
CA ASP A 94 12.80 -11.08 -0.07
C ASP A 94 12.81 -12.39 0.72
N LEU A 95 11.75 -13.19 0.56
CA LEU A 95 11.45 -14.32 1.44
C LEU A 95 12.39 -15.54 1.30
N HIS A 96 13.40 -15.52 0.43
CA HIS A 96 14.15 -16.74 0.05
C HIS A 96 15.66 -16.54 -0.12
N ASN A 97 16.27 -15.46 0.41
CA ASN A 97 17.69 -15.14 0.15
C ASN A 97 18.06 -15.24 -1.34
N ALA A 98 17.12 -14.88 -2.22
CA ALA A 98 17.37 -14.88 -3.65
C ALA A 98 18.51 -13.89 -3.95
N PRO A 99 19.44 -14.21 -4.86
CA PRO A 99 20.51 -13.29 -5.22
C PRO A 99 19.93 -11.94 -5.63
N THR A 100 20.60 -10.84 -5.25
CA THR A 100 20.11 -9.46 -5.38
C THR A 100 19.50 -9.10 -6.74
N ILE A 101 19.98 -9.71 -7.82
CA ILE A 101 19.48 -9.54 -9.20
C ILE A 101 18.04 -10.07 -9.41
N LEU A 102 17.60 -10.99 -8.55
CA LEU A 102 16.28 -11.65 -8.53
C LEU A 102 15.39 -11.15 -7.36
N SER A 103 15.79 -10.09 -6.66
CA SER A 103 15.01 -9.49 -5.57
C SER A 103 13.73 -8.85 -6.09
N PHE A 104 12.65 -9.64 -6.13
CA PHE A 104 11.31 -9.17 -6.49
C PHE A 104 10.80 -8.12 -5.50
N GLY A 105 11.22 -8.19 -4.23
CA GLY A 105 10.88 -7.20 -3.22
C GLY A 105 11.42 -5.80 -3.58
N ARG A 106 12.70 -5.70 -3.95
CA ARG A 106 13.30 -4.44 -4.42
C ARG A 106 12.66 -3.95 -5.70
N LYS A 107 12.43 -4.82 -6.68
CA LYS A 107 11.77 -4.40 -7.94
C LYS A 107 10.36 -3.86 -7.69
N ASN A 108 9.59 -4.46 -6.78
CA ASN A 108 8.27 -3.96 -6.39
C ASN A 108 8.35 -2.58 -5.71
N ARG A 109 9.33 -2.41 -4.82
CA ARG A 109 9.60 -1.14 -4.14
C ARG A 109 9.94 -0.06 -5.16
N ASP A 110 10.88 -0.32 -6.06
CA ASP A 110 11.32 0.66 -7.06
C ASP A 110 10.22 1.02 -8.05
N ALA A 111 9.42 0.04 -8.50
CA ALA A 111 8.26 0.30 -9.35
C ALA A 111 7.19 1.16 -8.63
N THR A 112 6.97 0.92 -7.32
CA THR A 112 6.03 1.73 -6.53
C THR A 112 6.55 3.14 -6.32
N VAL A 113 7.85 3.30 -6.07
CA VAL A 113 8.49 4.63 -5.95
C VAL A 113 8.43 5.39 -7.26
N ALA A 114 8.63 4.72 -8.40
CA ALA A 114 8.47 5.34 -9.73
C ALA A 114 7.02 5.83 -9.93
N ALA A 115 6.03 4.99 -9.65
CA ALA A 115 4.61 5.36 -9.75
C ALA A 115 4.25 6.55 -8.84
N LEU A 116 4.79 6.60 -7.61
CA LEU A 116 4.61 7.74 -6.70
C LEU A 116 5.14 9.05 -7.29
N LYS A 117 6.33 9.00 -7.91
CA LYS A 117 6.93 10.17 -8.56
C LYS A 117 6.11 10.65 -9.75
N GLU A 118 5.56 9.74 -10.54
CA GLU A 118 4.71 10.08 -11.69
C GLU A 118 3.44 10.83 -11.29
N VAL A 119 2.89 10.53 -10.11
CA VAL A 119 1.72 11.24 -9.56
C VAL A 119 2.08 12.41 -8.64
N GLY A 120 3.36 12.75 -8.52
CA GLY A 120 3.84 13.89 -7.72
C GLY A 120 3.80 13.67 -6.20
N LEU A 121 3.73 12.43 -5.73
CA LEU A 121 3.70 12.11 -4.31
C LEU A 121 5.09 11.76 -3.77
N THR A 122 5.36 12.22 -2.54
CA THR A 122 6.61 11.95 -1.83
C THR A 122 6.37 10.94 -0.71
N LEU A 123 7.28 9.98 -0.59
CA LEU A 123 7.25 8.96 0.45
C LEU A 123 7.62 9.58 1.81
N ALA A 124 6.72 9.49 2.79
CA ALA A 124 6.94 9.99 4.14
C ALA A 124 7.65 8.97 5.04
N LYS A 125 7.34 7.68 4.88
CA LYS A 125 7.98 6.59 5.64
C LYS A 125 7.97 5.30 4.84
N GLU A 126 9.06 4.53 4.91
CA GLU A 126 9.10 3.16 4.41
C GLU A 126 9.54 2.16 5.48
N ASP A 127 8.89 1.00 5.46
CA ASP A 127 9.31 -0.22 6.14
C ASP A 127 9.34 -1.35 5.10
N THR A 128 10.42 -1.37 4.31
CA THR A 128 10.56 -2.32 3.20
C THR A 128 11.77 -3.25 3.36
N GLY A 129 11.79 -4.33 2.57
CA GLY A 129 12.89 -5.31 2.59
C GLY A 129 12.80 -6.29 3.75
N GLY A 130 13.94 -6.88 4.11
CA GLY A 130 14.04 -7.95 5.10
C GLY A 130 13.55 -9.30 4.59
N SER A 131 13.53 -10.29 5.47
CA SER A 131 13.23 -11.70 5.16
C SER A 131 11.92 -12.21 5.77
N HIS A 132 11.07 -11.31 6.30
CA HIS A 132 9.86 -11.67 7.03
C HIS A 132 8.62 -10.96 6.47
N LYS A 133 7.46 -11.59 6.65
CA LYS A 133 6.17 -10.99 6.28
C LYS A 133 5.68 -10.04 7.37
N ARG A 134 4.91 -9.04 6.98
CA ARG A 134 4.36 -8.02 7.89
C ARG A 134 2.84 -7.95 7.76
N SER A 135 2.15 -7.90 8.87
CA SER A 135 0.74 -7.51 8.91
C SER A 135 0.64 -6.03 9.25
N VAL A 136 -0.28 -5.34 8.59
CA VAL A 136 -0.47 -3.90 8.69
C VAL A 136 -1.87 -3.64 9.19
N LYS A 137 -2.00 -2.79 10.21
CA LYS A 137 -3.28 -2.23 10.64
C LYS A 137 -3.22 -0.71 10.52
N PHE A 138 -4.12 -0.13 9.75
CA PHE A 138 -4.16 1.29 9.44
C PHE A 138 -5.48 1.90 9.93
N SER A 139 -5.37 2.77 10.93
CA SER A 139 -6.54 3.40 11.56
C SER A 139 -6.91 4.70 10.85
N ILE A 140 -8.10 4.72 10.24
CA ILE A 140 -8.57 5.85 9.41
C ILE A 140 -8.78 7.11 10.26
N GLY A 141 -9.27 6.97 11.49
CA GLY A 141 -9.51 8.12 12.36
C GLY A 141 -8.26 8.89 12.81
N THR A 142 -7.07 8.27 12.74
CA THR A 142 -5.84 8.88 13.27
C THR A 142 -4.66 8.86 12.31
N GLY A 143 -4.75 8.15 11.18
CA GLY A 143 -3.63 7.95 10.27
C GLY A 143 -2.50 7.07 10.83
N LYS A 144 -2.71 6.46 12.01
CA LYS A 144 -1.72 5.60 12.67
C LYS A 144 -1.63 4.25 11.98
N VAL A 145 -0.40 3.74 11.90
CA VAL A 145 -0.09 2.45 11.29
C VAL A 145 0.60 1.60 12.34
N ALA A 146 0.00 0.46 12.65
CA ALA A 146 0.59 -0.57 13.48
C ALA A 146 1.11 -1.70 12.58
N LEU A 147 2.35 -2.12 12.83
CA LEU A 147 3.00 -3.21 12.11
C LEU A 147 3.20 -4.38 13.05
N GLN A 148 2.89 -5.58 12.58
CA GLN A 148 3.18 -6.82 13.27
C GLN A 148 4.02 -7.70 12.34
N THR A 149 5.27 -7.93 12.73
CA THR A 149 6.15 -8.85 12.00
C THR A 149 5.78 -10.27 12.38
N VAL A 150 5.61 -11.13 11.38
CA VAL A 150 5.42 -12.57 11.57
C VAL A 150 6.77 -13.24 11.31
N THR A 151 7.45 -13.62 12.39
CA THR A 151 8.68 -14.43 12.35
C THR A 151 8.29 -15.91 12.46
N TYR A 152 8.80 -16.75 11.57
CA TYR A 152 8.67 -18.21 11.64
C TYR A 152 9.97 -18.81 12.15
#